data_AF-A0A6A4Z6G2-F1
#
_entry.id   AF-A0A6A4Z6G2-F1
#
_cell.length_a   1.000
_cell.length_b   1.000
_cell.length_c   1.000
_cell.angle_alpha   90.00
_cell.angle_beta   90.00
_cell.angle_gamma   90.00
#
_symmetry.space_group_name_H-M   'P 1'
#
loop_
_entity.id
_entity.type
_entity.pdbx_description
1 polymer ?
#
loop_
_entity_poly.entity_id
_entity_poly.type
_entity_poly.pdbx_seq_one_letter_code
_entity_poly.pdbx_strand_id
1 'polypeptide(L)'
;MAERAAKSKKFITKVMFLAAVARPRYDAHKKQMFDGKIGIWPFVEEVAAVRSSKNRPKGTLELTTQSVNADVYQDMVMNEVVPAIQVKMPRGVVVKLQQDNASPHRCVTTELIARHGVDSIEVANQPPNSPDFNVLDLGFFNSIQSLQQQKVARSIGELIAAVEEAFYELPVTILGKTFITLQKVMELSMGCSGGNTYTMPHMSKNARIKDLPSFNVECDATIYAGALDSLNCQNQV
;
A
#
# COMPACT_ATOMS: atom_id res chain seq x y z
N MET A 1 -5.19 39.54 24.26
CA MET A 1 -4.83 38.10 24.39
C MET A 1 -4.51 37.59 23.00
N ALA A 2 -3.31 37.04 22.79
CA ALA A 2 -2.93 36.54 21.46
C ALA A 2 -3.71 35.26 21.15
N GLU A 3 -4.60 35.31 20.17
CA GLU A 3 -5.25 34.11 19.63
C GLU A 3 -4.19 33.19 19.01
N ARG A 4 -4.11 31.95 19.50
CA ARG A 4 -3.27 30.92 18.88
C ARG A 4 -3.90 30.51 17.54
N ALA A 5 -3.31 30.98 16.44
CA ALA A 5 -3.79 30.70 15.08
C ALA A 5 -3.53 29.29 14.55
N ALA A 6 -2.84 28.39 15.29
CA ALA A 6 -2.70 26.98 14.88
C ALA A 6 -2.44 26.03 16.07
N LYS A 7 -3.10 24.88 16.08
CA LYS A 7 -2.80 23.76 17.01
C LYS A 7 -1.43 23.16 16.66
N SER A 8 -0.66 22.78 17.69
CA SER A 8 0.63 22.09 17.50
C SER A 8 0.44 20.75 16.78
N LYS A 9 1.33 20.45 15.82
CA LYS A 9 1.34 19.18 15.05
C LYS A 9 1.45 17.93 15.95
N LYS A 10 1.90 18.08 17.19
CA LYS A 10 1.97 16.99 18.19
C LYS A 10 0.59 16.48 18.63
N PHE A 11 -0.48 17.28 18.45
CA PHE A 11 -1.84 16.92 18.84
C PHE A 11 -2.74 16.61 17.64
N ILE A 12 -2.16 16.35 16.47
CA ILE A 12 -2.91 15.87 15.31
C ILE A 12 -3.12 14.38 15.49
N THR A 13 -4.39 13.97 15.57
CA THR A 13 -4.79 12.56 15.57
C THR A 13 -4.31 11.89 14.29
N LYS A 14 -3.64 10.74 14.42
CA LYS A 14 -3.13 9.95 13.30
C LYS A 14 -3.75 8.56 13.35
N VAL A 15 -4.47 8.18 12.30
CA VAL A 15 -5.00 6.83 12.13
C VAL A 15 -4.11 6.09 11.14
N MET A 16 -3.67 4.89 11.51
CA MET A 16 -2.90 4.02 10.62
C MET A 16 -3.85 3.14 9.81
N PHE A 17 -3.47 2.83 8.58
CA PHE A 17 -4.23 1.95 7.70
C PHE A 17 -3.31 0.89 7.11
N LEU A 18 -3.85 -0.32 6.93
CA LEU A 18 -3.29 -1.31 6.02
C LEU A 18 -4.03 -1.19 4.69
N ALA A 19 -3.29 -1.12 3.58
CA ALA A 19 -3.89 -1.11 2.25
C ALA A 19 -3.30 -2.24 1.42
N ALA A 20 -4.13 -2.86 0.58
CA ALA A 20 -3.72 -3.84 -0.39
C ALA A 20 -4.16 -3.40 -1.78
N VAL A 21 -3.22 -3.42 -2.71
CA VAL A 21 -3.46 -3.11 -4.12
C VAL A 21 -2.67 -4.08 -5.00
N ALA A 22 -3.18 -4.29 -6.20
CA ALA A 22 -2.54 -5.06 -7.25
C ALA A 22 -2.57 -4.26 -8.55
N ARG A 23 -1.78 -4.68 -9.53
CA ARG A 23 -1.76 -3.99 -10.81
C ARG A 23 -3.11 -4.14 -11.51
N PRO A 24 -3.74 -3.03 -11.95
CA PRO A 24 -4.95 -3.10 -12.74
C PRO A 24 -4.72 -3.91 -14.03
N ARG A 25 -5.63 -4.83 -14.35
CA ARG A 25 -5.51 -5.71 -15.52
C ARG A 25 -6.88 -6.23 -15.95
N TYR A 26 -6.99 -6.73 -17.18
CA TYR A 26 -8.21 -7.40 -17.62
C TYR A 26 -8.35 -8.76 -16.94
N ASP A 27 -9.53 -9.03 -16.37
CA ASP A 27 -9.91 -10.35 -15.84
C ASP A 27 -10.72 -11.08 -16.90
N ALA A 28 -10.08 -12.04 -17.59
CA ALA A 28 -10.72 -12.82 -18.65
C ALA A 28 -11.87 -13.72 -18.14
N HIS A 29 -11.81 -14.15 -16.87
CA HIS A 29 -12.85 -14.99 -16.28
C HIS A 29 -14.10 -14.16 -15.97
N LYS A 30 -13.93 -12.97 -15.37
CA LYS A 30 -15.04 -12.05 -15.08
C LYS A 30 -15.44 -11.18 -16.28
N LYS A 31 -14.68 -11.26 -17.39
CA LYS A 31 -14.82 -10.44 -18.61
C LYS A 31 -14.89 -8.93 -18.35
N GLN A 32 -14.17 -8.47 -17.34
CA GLN A 32 -14.18 -7.07 -16.91
C GLN A 32 -12.78 -6.60 -16.52
N MET A 33 -12.60 -5.29 -16.44
CA MET A 33 -11.37 -4.71 -15.89
C MET A 33 -11.32 -4.92 -14.38
N PHE A 34 -10.25 -5.54 -13.89
CA PHE A 34 -9.89 -5.50 -12.48
C PHE A 34 -9.13 -4.20 -12.21
N ASP A 35 -9.65 -3.39 -11.29
CA ASP A 35 -9.16 -2.02 -11.04
C ASP A 35 -7.94 -1.97 -10.11
N GLY A 36 -7.48 -3.13 -9.63
CA GLY A 36 -6.31 -3.23 -8.76
C GLY A 36 -6.59 -2.95 -7.28
N LYS A 37 -7.77 -2.50 -6.88
CA LYS A 37 -8.05 -2.15 -5.49
C LYS A 37 -8.53 -3.38 -4.71
N ILE A 38 -7.73 -3.86 -3.76
CA ILE A 38 -8.12 -4.99 -2.90
C ILE A 38 -8.83 -4.49 -1.66
N GLY A 39 -8.26 -3.53 -0.94
CA GLY A 39 -8.90 -2.94 0.23
C GLY A 39 -8.00 -1.97 0.97
N ILE A 40 -8.61 -1.25 1.92
CA ILE A 40 -7.95 -0.38 2.88
C ILE A 40 -8.68 -0.52 4.21
N TRP A 41 -7.94 -0.73 5.30
CA TRP A 41 -8.49 -1.08 6.60
C TRP A 41 -7.81 -0.23 7.70
N PRO A 42 -8.58 0.49 8.53
CA PRO A 42 -8.02 1.26 9.63
C PRO A 42 -7.63 0.39 10.82
N PHE A 43 -6.57 0.76 11.52
CA PHE A 43 -6.25 0.22 12.84
C PHE A 43 -6.88 1.09 13.94
N VAL A 44 -8.09 0.72 14.34
CA VAL A 44 -8.86 1.39 15.39
C VAL A 44 -9.56 0.40 16.31
N GLU A 45 -9.91 0.87 17.50
CA GLU A 45 -10.69 0.12 18.49
C GLU A 45 -11.83 1.02 19.03
N GLU A 46 -12.98 0.42 19.34
CA GLU A 46 -14.06 1.12 20.02
C GLU A 46 -13.86 1.07 21.54
N VAL A 47 -13.70 2.25 22.16
CA VAL A 47 -13.46 2.38 23.60
C VAL A 47 -14.53 3.27 24.22
N ALA A 48 -15.05 2.86 25.37
CA ALA A 48 -16.00 3.67 26.13
C ALA A 48 -15.30 4.87 26.79
N ALA A 49 -15.85 6.07 26.59
CA ALA A 49 -15.30 7.31 27.14
C ALA A 49 -15.19 7.26 28.68
N VAL A 50 -13.96 7.36 29.18
CA VAL A 50 -13.66 7.24 30.62
C VAL A 50 -14.12 8.46 31.43
N ARG A 51 -14.13 9.64 30.81
CA ARG A 51 -14.51 10.91 31.44
C ARG A 51 -15.64 11.58 30.68
N SER A 52 -16.55 12.20 31.42
CA SER A 52 -17.56 13.08 30.84
C SER A 52 -16.92 14.41 30.42
N SER A 53 -17.36 14.94 29.28
CA SER A 53 -17.07 16.29 28.81
C SER A 53 -18.38 17.00 28.42
N LYS A 54 -18.32 18.32 28.17
CA LYS A 54 -19.48 19.13 27.78
C LYS A 54 -20.25 18.55 26.58
N ASN A 55 -19.56 17.86 25.68
CA ASN A 55 -20.14 17.29 24.46
C ASN A 55 -20.21 15.75 24.47
N ARG A 56 -19.83 15.09 25.58
CA ARG A 56 -19.74 13.62 25.62
C ARG A 56 -19.95 13.08 27.04
N PRO A 57 -21.07 12.38 27.30
CA PRO A 57 -21.25 11.63 28.54
C PRO A 57 -20.18 10.54 28.73
N LYS A 58 -19.90 10.19 29.99
CA LYS A 58 -19.07 9.02 30.30
C LYS A 58 -19.76 7.76 29.76
N GLY A 59 -19.01 6.86 29.14
CA GLY A 59 -19.52 5.59 28.59
C GLY A 59 -19.91 5.63 27.12
N THR A 60 -19.90 6.79 26.45
CA THR A 60 -20.09 6.86 24.99
C THR A 60 -18.96 6.12 24.28
N LEU A 61 -19.28 5.16 23.40
CA LEU A 61 -18.31 4.46 22.56
C LEU A 61 -17.66 5.44 21.57
N GLU A 62 -16.34 5.40 21.47
CA GLU A 62 -15.55 6.22 20.58
C GLU A 62 -14.46 5.37 19.91
N LEU A 63 -14.26 5.60 18.62
CA LEU A 63 -13.11 5.06 17.91
C LEU A 63 -11.84 5.76 18.37
N THR A 64 -10.87 4.98 18.84
CA THR A 64 -9.51 5.44 19.12
C THR A 64 -8.51 4.69 18.26
N THR A 65 -7.33 5.28 18.09
CA THR A 65 -6.23 4.71 17.31
C THR A 65 -5.64 3.51 18.05
N GLN A 66 -5.45 2.40 17.34
CA GLN A 66 -4.85 1.20 17.90
C GLN A 66 -3.34 1.13 17.58
N SER A 67 -2.52 0.66 18.52
CA SER A 67 -1.12 0.36 18.26
C SER A 67 -1.02 -0.97 17.49
N VAL A 68 -0.21 -0.99 16.43
CA VAL A 68 -0.03 -2.19 15.59
C VAL A 68 1.16 -2.99 16.09
N ASN A 69 0.86 -4.11 16.74
CA ASN A 69 1.84 -5.14 17.07
C ASN A 69 1.71 -6.33 16.10
N ALA A 70 2.51 -7.38 16.30
CA ALA A 70 2.50 -8.55 15.43
C ALA A 70 1.13 -9.26 15.40
N ASP A 71 0.44 -9.36 16.53
CA ASP A 71 -0.86 -10.04 16.62
C ASP A 71 -1.95 -9.26 15.88
N VAL A 72 -2.03 -7.95 16.10
CA VAL A 72 -2.97 -7.04 15.41
C VAL A 72 -2.72 -7.04 13.91
N TYR A 73 -1.45 -7.03 13.49
CA TYR A 73 -1.09 -7.10 12.07
C TYR A 73 -1.47 -8.45 11.45
N GLN A 74 -1.13 -9.55 12.12
CA GLN A 74 -1.46 -10.90 11.66
C GLN A 74 -2.97 -11.08 11.51
N ASP A 75 -3.74 -10.66 12.53
CA ASP A 75 -5.20 -10.75 12.52
C ASP A 75 -5.79 -9.98 11.34
N MET A 76 -5.36 -8.74 11.12
CA MET A 76 -5.77 -7.93 9.97
C MET A 76 -5.44 -8.62 8.64
N VAL A 77 -4.24 -9.19 8.48
CA VAL A 77 -3.88 -9.86 7.22
C VAL A 77 -4.72 -11.12 6.99
N MET A 78 -4.90 -11.93 8.02
CA MET A 78 -5.59 -13.22 7.90
C MET A 78 -7.11 -13.07 7.76
N ASN A 79 -7.72 -12.10 8.43
CA ASN A 79 -9.18 -11.92 8.45
C ASN A 79 -9.68 -10.95 7.39
N GLU A 80 -8.86 -10.00 6.94
CA GLU A 80 -9.28 -8.97 5.98
C GLU A 80 -8.55 -9.11 4.64
N VAL A 81 -7.21 -9.08 4.65
CA VAL A 81 -6.42 -9.01 3.41
C VAL A 81 -6.51 -10.30 2.60
N VAL A 82 -6.25 -11.46 3.20
CA VAL A 82 -6.26 -12.76 2.53
C VAL A 82 -7.63 -13.07 1.93
N PRO A 83 -8.75 -12.94 2.66
CA PRO A 83 -10.08 -13.13 2.08
C PRO A 83 -10.39 -12.15 0.95
N ALA A 84 -10.02 -10.86 1.09
CA ALA A 84 -10.23 -9.87 0.05
C ALA A 84 -9.44 -10.21 -1.24
N ILE A 85 -8.21 -10.73 -1.11
CA ILE A 85 -7.41 -11.23 -2.23
C ILE A 85 -8.15 -12.38 -2.93
N GLN A 86 -8.61 -13.39 -2.19
CA GLN A 86 -9.30 -14.56 -2.76
C GLN A 86 -10.59 -14.17 -3.52
N VAL A 87 -11.32 -13.16 -3.03
CA VAL A 87 -12.56 -12.69 -3.67
C VAL A 87 -12.27 -11.83 -4.92
N LYS A 88 -11.33 -10.89 -4.80
CA LYS A 88 -11.16 -9.83 -5.80
C LYS A 88 -10.17 -10.19 -6.90
N MET A 89 -9.09 -10.92 -6.58
CA MET A 89 -8.06 -11.22 -7.57
C MET A 89 -8.60 -12.08 -8.73
N PRO A 90 -8.12 -11.86 -9.96
CA PRO A 90 -8.46 -12.74 -11.07
C PRO A 90 -7.97 -14.17 -10.82
N ARG A 91 -8.73 -15.17 -11.26
CA ARG A 91 -8.43 -16.59 -11.03
C ARG A 91 -7.19 -17.07 -11.78
N GLY A 92 -6.61 -18.18 -11.30
CA GLY A 92 -5.52 -18.88 -12.00
C GLY A 92 -4.14 -18.23 -11.86
N VAL A 93 -3.95 -17.35 -10.88
CA VAL A 93 -2.63 -16.78 -10.57
C VAL A 93 -2.23 -17.09 -9.13
N VAL A 94 -0.94 -17.35 -8.93
CA VAL A 94 -0.32 -17.27 -7.61
C VAL A 94 -0.07 -15.80 -7.30
N VAL A 95 -0.55 -15.33 -6.16
CA VAL A 95 -0.42 -13.94 -5.72
C VAL A 95 0.81 -13.82 -4.84
N LYS A 96 1.71 -12.91 -5.18
CA LYS A 96 2.79 -12.49 -4.28
C LYS A 96 2.31 -11.32 -3.42
N LEU A 97 2.04 -11.58 -2.15
CA LEU A 97 1.73 -10.55 -1.16
C LEU A 97 3.03 -9.89 -0.72
N GLN A 98 3.30 -8.72 -1.29
CA GLN A 98 4.46 -7.93 -0.91
C GLN A 98 4.21 -7.17 0.40
N GLN A 99 5.16 -7.23 1.33
CA GLN A 99 5.17 -6.42 2.56
C GLN A 99 6.57 -5.83 2.82
N ASP A 100 6.64 -4.75 3.60
CA ASP A 100 7.92 -4.22 4.07
C ASP A 100 8.46 -5.03 5.28
N ASN A 101 9.66 -4.70 5.74
CA ASN A 101 10.33 -5.40 6.85
C ASN A 101 10.04 -4.80 8.24
N ALA A 102 8.95 -4.06 8.45
CA ALA A 102 8.58 -3.59 9.77
C ALA A 102 8.45 -4.76 10.74
N SER A 103 8.89 -4.57 12.00
CA SER A 103 8.96 -5.65 12.99
C SER A 103 7.68 -6.49 13.11
N PRO A 104 6.47 -5.91 13.11
CA PRO A 104 5.22 -6.68 13.15
C PRO A 104 5.00 -7.58 11.93
N HIS A 105 5.50 -7.24 10.74
CA HIS A 105 5.15 -7.94 9.49
C HIS A 105 5.76 -9.35 9.40
N ARG A 106 6.84 -9.61 10.16
CA ARG A 106 7.54 -10.90 10.17
C ARG A 106 6.69 -12.07 10.64
N CYS A 107 5.56 -11.84 11.31
CA CYS A 107 4.65 -12.92 11.73
C CYS A 107 3.87 -13.53 10.57
N VAL A 108 3.63 -12.77 9.48
CA VAL A 108 2.89 -13.24 8.32
C VAL A 108 3.86 -13.88 7.34
N THR A 109 3.72 -15.19 7.13
CA THR A 109 4.54 -15.97 6.19
C THR A 109 3.67 -16.79 5.25
N THR A 110 4.26 -17.26 4.14
CA THR A 110 3.59 -18.18 3.21
C THR A 110 3.10 -19.43 3.94
N GLU A 111 3.88 -19.98 4.86
CA GLU A 111 3.53 -21.17 5.64
C GLU A 111 2.35 -20.89 6.59
N LEU A 112 2.29 -19.70 7.19
CA LEU A 112 1.15 -19.32 8.01
C LEU A 112 -0.14 -19.29 7.18
N ILE A 113 -0.10 -18.65 6.01
CA ILE A 113 -1.26 -18.55 5.11
C ILE A 113 -1.68 -19.93 4.59
N ALA A 114 -0.72 -20.76 4.19
CA ALA A 114 -0.97 -22.14 3.73
C ALA A 114 -1.58 -23.04 4.83
N ARG A 115 -1.15 -22.90 6.10
CA ARG A 115 -1.76 -23.62 7.24
C ARG A 115 -3.24 -23.29 7.45
N HIS A 116 -3.70 -22.14 6.96
CA HIS A 116 -5.10 -21.74 6.96
C HIS A 116 -5.84 -22.15 5.67
N GLY A 117 -5.24 -23.02 4.84
CA GLY A 117 -5.87 -23.59 3.65
C GLY A 117 -5.78 -22.73 2.40
N VAL A 118 -4.81 -21.80 2.34
CA VAL A 118 -4.64 -20.87 1.21
C VAL A 118 -3.27 -21.04 0.58
N ASP A 119 -3.18 -21.87 -0.48
CA ASP A 119 -1.91 -22.15 -1.18
C ASP A 119 -1.65 -21.20 -2.36
N SER A 120 -2.62 -20.35 -2.71
CA SER A 120 -2.53 -19.45 -3.87
C SER A 120 -1.87 -18.10 -3.56
N ILE A 121 -1.41 -17.88 -2.33
CA ILE A 121 -0.80 -16.62 -1.87
C ILE A 121 0.56 -16.93 -1.24
N GLU A 122 1.60 -16.30 -1.76
CA GLU A 122 2.96 -16.36 -1.25
C GLU A 122 3.36 -15.00 -0.70
N VAL A 123 3.98 -14.95 0.47
CA VAL A 123 4.50 -13.71 1.04
C VAL A 123 5.87 -13.40 0.44
N ALA A 124 6.08 -12.14 0.05
CA ALA A 124 7.35 -11.63 -0.43
C ALA A 124 7.77 -10.39 0.36
N ASN A 125 8.92 -10.44 1.01
CA ASN A 125 9.44 -9.28 1.71
C ASN A 125 10.20 -8.38 0.75
N GLN A 126 9.94 -7.07 0.85
CA GLN A 126 10.68 -6.05 0.15
C GLN A 126 12.16 -5.99 0.60
N PRO A 127 13.10 -5.53 -0.24
CA PRO A 127 14.44 -5.19 0.22
C PRO A 127 14.44 -4.15 1.36
N PRO A 128 15.34 -4.25 2.35
CA PRO A 128 15.42 -3.27 3.44
C PRO A 128 15.68 -1.84 2.94
N ASN A 129 15.03 -0.85 3.56
CA ASN A 129 15.19 0.59 3.26
C ASN A 129 14.88 1.00 1.81
N SER A 130 14.00 0.27 1.12
CA SER A 130 13.67 0.53 -0.29
C SER A 130 12.20 0.96 -0.49
N PRO A 131 11.68 2.04 0.13
CA PRO A 131 10.27 2.45 0.00
C PRO A 131 9.85 2.74 -1.46
N ASP A 132 10.81 3.06 -2.32
CA ASP A 132 10.68 3.18 -3.77
C ASP A 132 10.20 1.88 -4.46
N PHE A 133 10.40 0.72 -3.84
CA PHE A 133 9.93 -0.59 -4.31
C PHE A 133 8.56 -1.01 -3.76
N ASN A 134 7.87 -0.14 -3.01
CA ASN A 134 6.51 -0.38 -2.55
C ASN A 134 5.57 0.55 -3.30
N VAL A 135 4.64 0.01 -4.08
CA VAL A 135 3.69 0.80 -4.87
C VAL A 135 2.86 1.77 -4.02
N LEU A 136 2.60 1.42 -2.75
CA LEU A 136 1.87 2.25 -1.82
C LEU A 136 2.67 3.51 -1.47
N ASP A 137 3.90 3.33 -0.98
CA ASP A 137 4.80 4.42 -0.58
C ASP A 137 5.31 5.23 -1.78
N LEU A 138 5.57 4.58 -2.91
CA LEU A 138 6.08 5.19 -4.13
C LEU A 138 5.15 6.30 -4.67
N GLY A 139 3.84 6.21 -4.42
CA GLY A 139 2.96 7.31 -4.78
C GLY A 139 1.46 7.10 -4.57
N PHE A 140 0.99 5.87 -4.28
CA PHE A 140 -0.45 5.67 -4.12
C PHE A 140 -0.97 6.28 -2.82
N PHE A 141 -0.25 6.14 -1.70
CA PHE A 141 -0.62 6.81 -0.44
C PHE A 141 -0.61 8.33 -0.57
N ASN A 142 0.37 8.91 -1.26
CA ASN A 142 0.40 10.35 -1.53
C ASN A 142 -0.84 10.81 -2.32
N SER A 143 -1.30 9.98 -3.26
CA SER A 143 -2.52 10.26 -4.04
C SER A 143 -3.78 10.19 -3.17
N ILE A 144 -3.89 9.20 -2.30
CA ILE A 144 -5.00 9.06 -1.35
C ILE A 144 -5.03 10.25 -0.41
N GLN A 145 -3.88 10.60 0.16
CA GLN A 145 -3.73 11.71 1.08
C GLN A 145 -4.12 13.05 0.42
N SER A 146 -3.72 13.28 -0.83
CA SER A 146 -4.07 14.50 -1.56
C SER A 146 -5.58 14.64 -1.75
N LEU A 147 -6.31 13.55 -2.01
CA LEU A 147 -7.77 13.56 -2.14
C LEU A 147 -8.46 13.65 -0.78
N GLN A 148 -7.97 12.92 0.22
CA GLN A 148 -8.47 12.98 1.60
C GLN A 148 -8.37 14.39 2.19
N GLN A 149 -7.29 15.13 1.93
CA GLN A 149 -7.10 16.50 2.42
C GLN A 149 -8.11 17.51 1.85
N GLN A 150 -8.81 17.17 0.77
CA GLN A 150 -9.91 17.98 0.22
C GLN A 150 -11.23 17.76 0.97
N LYS A 151 -11.29 16.74 1.82
CA LYS A 151 -12.47 16.38 2.63
C LYS A 151 -12.32 16.93 4.05
N VAL A 152 -13.41 17.43 4.62
CA VAL A 152 -13.42 17.92 6.01
C VAL A 152 -13.71 16.75 6.94
N ALA A 153 -12.76 16.43 7.82
CA ALA A 153 -12.93 15.44 8.88
C ALA A 153 -12.72 16.08 10.25
N ARG A 154 -13.69 15.91 11.14
CA ARG A 154 -13.72 16.45 12.52
C ARG A 154 -13.68 15.37 13.59
N SER A 155 -13.69 14.09 13.19
CA SER A 155 -13.59 12.93 14.07
C SER A 155 -12.73 11.83 13.44
N ILE A 156 -12.31 10.83 14.24
CA ILE A 156 -11.62 9.63 13.73
C ILE A 156 -12.49 8.90 12.71
N GLY A 157 -13.79 8.75 12.99
CA GLY A 157 -14.72 8.11 12.05
C GLY A 157 -14.86 8.87 10.73
N GLU A 158 -14.98 10.20 10.77
CA GLU A 158 -15.00 11.02 9.55
C GLU A 158 -13.67 10.95 8.78
N LEU A 159 -12.53 10.86 9.48
CA LEU A 159 -11.23 10.69 8.84
C LEU A 159 -11.12 9.32 8.15
N ILE A 160 -11.62 8.26 8.79
CA ILE A 160 -11.66 6.91 8.20
C ILE A 160 -12.52 6.92 6.94
N ALA A 161 -13.75 7.42 7.02
CA ALA A 161 -14.63 7.52 5.87
C ALA A 161 -13.99 8.33 4.73
N ALA A 162 -13.35 9.46 5.04
CA ALA A 162 -12.66 10.27 4.03
C ALA A 162 -11.50 9.52 3.34
N VAL A 163 -10.73 8.71 4.08
CA VAL A 163 -9.64 7.88 3.54
C VAL A 163 -10.20 6.74 2.68
N GLU A 164 -11.22 6.04 3.16
CA GLU A 164 -11.87 4.94 2.45
C GLU A 164 -12.50 5.43 1.14
N GLU A 165 -13.28 6.51 1.19
CA GLU A 165 -13.85 7.12 0.00
C GLU A 165 -12.74 7.57 -0.97
N ALA A 166 -11.69 8.24 -0.47
CA ALA A 166 -10.57 8.65 -1.33
C ALA A 166 -9.89 7.46 -2.01
N PHE A 167 -9.70 6.35 -1.30
CA PHE A 167 -9.13 5.13 -1.86
C PHE A 167 -9.97 4.59 -3.02
N TYR A 168 -11.30 4.55 -2.90
CA TYR A 168 -12.18 4.02 -3.95
C TYR A 168 -12.46 5.03 -5.07
N GLU A 169 -12.52 6.33 -4.78
CA GLU A 169 -12.69 7.40 -5.77
C GLU A 169 -11.48 7.57 -6.69
N LEU A 170 -10.28 7.23 -6.21
CA LEU A 170 -9.07 7.39 -7.01
C LEU A 170 -9.18 6.63 -8.34
N PRO A 171 -8.95 7.31 -9.47
CA PRO A 171 -9.01 6.68 -10.77
C PRO A 171 -8.03 5.50 -10.87
N VAL A 172 -8.48 4.39 -11.44
CA VAL A 172 -7.63 3.21 -11.73
C VAL A 172 -6.35 3.57 -12.47
N THR A 173 -6.39 4.63 -13.28
CA THR A 173 -5.23 5.12 -14.03
C THR A 173 -4.11 5.66 -13.13
N ILE A 174 -4.42 6.16 -11.94
CA ILE A 174 -3.41 6.60 -10.96
C ILE A 174 -2.63 5.38 -10.49
N LEU A 175 -3.31 4.33 -10.03
CA LEU A 175 -2.67 3.09 -9.58
C LEU A 175 -1.87 2.43 -10.71
N GLY A 176 -2.44 2.34 -11.92
CA GLY A 176 -1.75 1.80 -13.09
C GLY A 176 -0.47 2.58 -13.44
N LYS A 177 -0.50 3.91 -13.37
CA LYS A 177 0.68 4.76 -13.58
C LYS A 177 1.74 4.55 -12.50
N THR A 178 1.35 4.34 -11.25
CA THR A 178 2.28 4.06 -10.14
C THR A 178 3.00 2.73 -10.35
N PHE A 179 2.30 1.68 -10.79
CA PHE A 179 2.94 0.39 -11.15
C PHE A 179 3.93 0.54 -12.31
N ILE A 180 3.63 1.36 -13.31
CA ILE A 180 4.58 1.64 -14.41
C ILE A 180 5.79 2.43 -13.89
N THR A 181 5.58 3.37 -12.96
CA THR A 181 6.70 4.04 -12.27
C THR A 181 7.57 3.02 -11.54
N LEU A 182 6.95 2.09 -10.81
CA LEU A 182 7.65 1.05 -10.06
C LEU A 182 8.56 0.20 -10.97
N GLN A 183 8.06 -0.22 -12.13
CA GLN A 183 8.86 -0.96 -13.11
C GLN A 183 10.08 -0.14 -13.58
N LYS A 184 9.90 1.15 -13.87
CA LYS A 184 11.01 2.02 -14.29
C LYS A 184 12.00 2.29 -13.14
N VAL A 185 11.51 2.40 -11.91
CA VAL A 185 12.32 2.52 -10.70
C VAL A 185 13.20 1.28 -10.50
N MET A 186 12.65 0.07 -10.68
CA MET A 186 13.42 -1.16 -10.62
C MET A 186 14.54 -1.19 -11.67
N GLU A 187 14.25 -0.77 -12.91
CA GLU A 187 15.26 -0.64 -13.97
C GLU A 187 16.36 0.38 -13.60
N LEU A 188 16.00 1.55 -13.09
CA LEU A 188 16.98 2.57 -12.69
C LEU A 188 17.86 2.10 -11.53
N SER A 189 17.29 1.37 -10.57
CA SER A 189 18.06 0.79 -9.47
C SER A 189 19.05 -0.27 -9.95
N MET A 190 18.67 -1.11 -10.94
CA MET A 190 19.62 -2.01 -11.60
C MET A 190 20.79 -1.24 -12.22
N GLY A 191 20.51 -0.10 -12.87
CA GLY A 191 21.52 0.77 -13.46
C GLY A 191 22.48 1.43 -12.46
N CYS A 192 22.16 1.45 -11.17
CA CYS A 192 23.05 1.90 -10.10
C CYS A 192 23.36 0.79 -9.08
N SER A 193 23.38 -0.47 -9.52
CA SER A 193 23.80 -1.63 -8.74
C SER A 193 23.00 -1.82 -7.43
N GLY A 194 21.70 -1.57 -7.47
CA GLY A 194 20.80 -1.68 -6.32
C GLY A 194 20.75 -0.43 -5.43
N GLY A 195 21.45 0.64 -5.82
CA GLY A 195 21.38 1.93 -5.14
C GLY A 195 20.06 2.67 -5.35
N ASN A 196 19.93 3.82 -4.68
CA ASN A 196 18.79 4.75 -4.76
C ASN A 196 19.20 6.16 -5.22
N THR A 197 20.35 6.28 -5.88
CA THR A 197 20.94 7.55 -6.35
C THR A 197 20.33 8.08 -7.64
N TYR A 198 19.35 7.37 -8.21
CA TYR A 198 18.69 7.74 -9.45
C TYR A 198 17.61 8.81 -9.21
N THR A 199 17.33 9.61 -10.24
CA THR A 199 16.23 10.58 -10.19
C THR A 199 14.90 9.89 -10.47
N MET A 200 13.84 10.29 -9.77
CA MET A 200 12.50 9.76 -9.99
C MET A 200 12.06 9.90 -11.46
N PRO A 201 11.64 8.80 -12.12
CA PRO A 201 11.43 8.80 -13.56
C PRO A 201 10.15 9.53 -13.99
N HIS A 202 10.30 10.51 -14.90
CA HIS A 202 9.18 11.15 -15.56
C HIS A 202 8.95 10.57 -16.96
N MET A 203 7.97 9.66 -17.08
CA MET A 203 7.73 8.90 -18.32
C MET A 203 6.66 9.51 -19.26
N SER A 204 6.13 10.70 -18.93
CA SER A 204 5.04 11.35 -19.70
C SER A 204 3.87 10.40 -20.00
N LYS A 205 3.50 9.59 -19.00
CA LYS A 205 2.60 8.44 -19.12
C LYS A 205 1.26 8.80 -19.78
N ASN A 206 0.71 9.96 -19.45
CA ASN A 206 -0.55 10.47 -20.02
C ASN A 206 -0.50 10.65 -21.55
N ALA A 207 0.66 11.04 -22.09
CA ALA A 207 0.81 11.31 -23.52
C ALA A 207 1.26 10.07 -24.30
N ARG A 208 1.98 9.14 -23.66
CA ARG A 208 2.67 8.03 -24.34
C ARG A 208 1.99 6.67 -24.21
N ILE A 209 1.17 6.45 -23.19
CA ILE A 209 0.64 5.13 -22.86
C ILE A 209 -0.88 5.15 -23.01
N LYS A 210 -1.38 4.53 -24.07
CA LYS A 210 -2.83 4.42 -24.34
C LYS A 210 -3.50 3.33 -23.48
N ASP A 211 -2.85 2.18 -23.35
CA ASP A 211 -3.35 1.03 -22.59
C ASP A 211 -2.44 0.77 -21.37
N LEU A 212 -2.75 1.43 -20.24
CA LEU A 212 -2.00 1.28 -18.99
C LEU A 212 -2.02 -0.17 -18.44
N PRO A 213 -3.16 -0.88 -18.42
CA PRO A 213 -3.22 -2.28 -17.98
C PRO A 213 -2.19 -3.19 -18.66
N SER A 214 -2.03 -3.09 -19.98
CA SER A 214 -1.16 -3.99 -20.76
C SER A 214 0.28 -3.49 -20.91
N PHE A 215 0.54 -2.22 -20.62
CA PHE A 215 1.86 -1.61 -20.84
C PHE A 215 2.91 -2.08 -19.82
N ASN A 216 4.02 -2.63 -20.28
CA ASN A 216 5.19 -2.91 -19.45
C ASN A 216 6.37 -2.02 -19.85
N VAL A 217 7.14 -1.58 -18.87
CA VAL A 217 8.45 -0.96 -19.14
C VAL A 217 9.39 -2.05 -19.64
N GLU A 218 9.92 -1.86 -20.85
CA GLU A 218 11.03 -2.67 -21.35
C GLU A 218 12.30 -2.26 -20.62
N CYS A 219 12.98 -3.23 -20.03
CA CYS A 219 14.28 -3.01 -19.39
C CYS A 219 15.35 -2.91 -20.48
N ASP A 220 16.20 -1.88 -20.39
CA ASP A 220 17.37 -1.77 -21.25
C ASP A 220 18.29 -3.00 -21.07
N ALA A 221 18.67 -3.61 -22.20
CA ALA A 221 19.43 -4.85 -22.21
C ALA A 221 20.85 -4.67 -21.63
N THR A 222 21.44 -3.49 -21.78
CA THR A 222 22.77 -3.20 -21.23
C THR A 222 22.72 -3.01 -19.71
N ILE A 223 21.67 -2.36 -19.21
CA ILE A 223 21.40 -2.26 -17.77
C ILE A 223 21.20 -3.65 -17.17
N TYR A 224 20.37 -4.48 -17.80
CA TYR A 224 20.12 -5.84 -17.35
C TYR A 224 21.39 -6.68 -17.30
N ALA A 225 22.17 -6.69 -18.40
CA ALA A 225 23.42 -7.44 -18.47
C ALA A 225 24.42 -6.98 -17.40
N GLY A 226 24.61 -5.67 -17.23
CA GLY A 226 25.53 -5.14 -16.21
C GLY A 226 25.11 -5.47 -14.78
N ALA A 227 23.81 -5.46 -14.49
CA ALA A 227 23.28 -5.86 -13.19
C ALA A 227 23.48 -7.37 -12.94
N LEU A 228 23.24 -8.21 -13.96
CA LEU A 228 23.45 -9.65 -13.87
C LEU A 228 24.93 -10.00 -13.64
N ASP A 229 25.83 -9.35 -14.36
CA ASP A 229 27.28 -9.53 -14.17
C ASP A 229 27.72 -9.14 -12.76
N SER A 230 27.20 -8.01 -12.25
CA SER A 230 27.48 -7.56 -10.88
C SER A 230 27.05 -8.58 -9.82
N LEU A 231 25.85 -9.17 -9.98
CA LEU A 231 25.34 -10.21 -9.08
C LEU A 231 26.18 -11.49 -9.16
N ASN A 232 26.58 -11.91 -10.37
CA ASN A 232 27.41 -13.09 -10.56
C ASN A 232 28.79 -12.94 -9.92
N CYS A 233 29.39 -11.74 -9.99
CA CYS A 233 30.65 -11.44 -9.32
C CYS A 233 30.53 -11.43 -7.79
N GLN A 234 29.41 -10.97 -7.24
CA GLN A 234 29.18 -10.94 -5.79
C GLN A 234 28.94 -12.33 -5.18
N ASN A 235 28.40 -13.28 -5.96
CA ASN A 235 28.12 -14.64 -5.51
C ASN A 235 29.33 -15.60 -5.62
N GLN A 236 30.49 -15.12 -6.06
CA GLN A 236 31.74 -15.89 -6.17
C GLN A 236 32.73 -15.63 -5.02
N VAL A 237 32.33 -14.85 -4.01
CA VAL A 237 33.11 -14.52 -2.80
C VAL A 237 32.45 -15.14 -1.58
#